data_AF-A0A4Q6BKJ1-F1
#
_entry.id   AF-A0A4Q6BKJ1-F1
#
_cell.length_a   1.000
_cell.length_b   1.000
_cell.length_c   1.000
_cell.angle_alpha   90.00
_cell.angle_beta   90.00
_cell.angle_gamma   90.00
#
_symmetry.space_group_name_H-M   'P 1'
#
loop_
_entity.id
_entity.type
_entity.pdbx_description
1 polymer ?
#
loop_
_entity_poly.entity_id
_entity_poly.type
_entity_poly.pdbx_seq_one_letter_code
_entity_poly.pdbx_strand_id
1 'polypeptide(L)' 'MKSVLDFPKAKSKNELISMVTCYDYTSARIVETTAIDCILVGDSGSMTMHGFDSTLPAT' A
#
# COMPACT_ATOMS: atom_id res chain seq x y z
N MET A 1 -10.80 1.73 4.15
CA MET A 1 -9.82 2.46 3.31
C MET A 1 -10.42 3.71 2.69
N LYS A 2 -9.59 4.71 2.34
CA LYS A 2 -10.00 5.93 1.63
C LYS A 2 -10.17 5.68 0.12
N SER A 3 -11.08 6.40 -0.52
CA SER A 3 -11.19 6.40 -1.99
C SER A 3 -10.23 7.41 -2.61
N VAL A 4 -9.97 7.29 -3.93
CA VAL A 4 -9.13 8.25 -4.67
C VAL A 4 -9.66 9.69 -4.55
N LEU A 5 -10.99 9.86 -4.43
CA LEU A 5 -11.63 11.17 -4.29
C LEU A 5 -11.37 11.83 -2.92
N ASP A 6 -10.88 11.08 -1.94
CA ASP A 6 -10.60 11.58 -0.59
C ASP A 6 -9.17 12.13 -0.45
N PHE A 7 -8.25 11.76 -1.34
CA PHE A 7 -6.84 12.16 -1.26
C PHE A 7 -6.66 13.69 -1.45
N PRO A 8 -7.32 14.35 -2.43
CA PRO A 8 -7.27 15.81 -2.52
C PRO A 8 -7.85 16.50 -1.29
N LYS A 9 -8.92 15.93 -0.69
CA LYS A 9 -9.55 16.48 0.51
C LYS A 9 -8.60 16.37 1.71
N ALA A 10 -7.96 15.21 1.90
CA ALA A 10 -6.97 14.99 2.95
C ALA A 10 -5.81 16.00 2.84
N LYS A 11 -5.29 16.21 1.62
CA LYS A 11 -4.27 17.22 1.34
C LYS A 11 -4.73 18.64 1.72
N SER A 12 -5.95 19.04 1.33
CA SER A 12 -6.47 20.38 1.66
C SER A 12 -6.67 20.61 3.16
N LYS A 13 -6.89 19.53 3.92
CA LYS A 13 -7.09 19.55 5.37
C LYS A 13 -5.81 19.32 6.18
N ASN A 14 -4.66 19.14 5.53
CA ASN A 14 -3.42 18.66 6.16
C ASN A 14 -3.63 17.38 6.98
N GLU A 15 -4.54 16.51 6.53
CA GLU A 15 -4.74 15.19 7.10
C GLU A 15 -3.69 14.23 6.52
N LEU A 16 -2.90 13.59 7.38
CA LEU A 16 -1.89 12.63 6.95
C LEU A 16 -2.56 11.38 6.37
N ILE A 17 -1.98 10.84 5.30
CA ILE A 17 -2.40 9.58 4.68
C ILE A 17 -1.39 8.51 5.06
N SER A 18 -1.87 7.46 5.70
CA SER A 18 -1.10 6.26 6.04
C SER A 18 -1.19 5.22 4.91
N MET A 19 -0.03 4.66 4.54
CA MET A 19 0.08 3.69 3.46
C MET A 19 1.01 2.56 3.88
N VAL A 20 0.66 1.32 3.53
CA VAL A 20 1.52 0.15 3.71
C VAL A 20 1.55 -0.68 2.44
N THR A 21 2.67 -1.36 2.18
CA THR A 21 2.71 -2.32 1.09
C THR A 21 2.02 -3.62 1.49
N CYS A 22 1.41 -4.30 0.52
CA CYS A 22 0.78 -5.61 0.75
C CYS A 22 0.79 -6.42 -0.54
N TYR A 23 1.08 -7.72 -0.43
CA TYR A 23 1.32 -8.59 -1.59
C TYR A 23 0.53 -9.91 -1.56
N ASP A 24 -0.23 -10.16 -0.49
CA ASP A 24 -1.01 -11.38 -0.32
C ASP A 24 -2.39 -11.13 0.31
N TYR A 25 -3.28 -12.12 0.19
CA TYR A 25 -4.64 -12.06 0.69
C TYR A 25 -4.72 -11.91 2.21
N THR A 26 -3.96 -12.71 2.96
CA THR A 26 -4.04 -12.76 4.42
C THR A 26 -3.65 -11.41 5.02
N SER A 27 -2.53 -10.85 4.55
CA SER A 27 -2.05 -9.52 4.92
C SER A 27 -3.08 -8.45 4.56
N ALA A 28 -3.67 -8.49 3.36
CA ALA A 28 -4.68 -7.51 2.95
C ALA A 28 -5.93 -7.56 3.83
N ARG A 29 -6.38 -8.76 4.21
CA ARG A 29 -7.50 -8.95 5.14
C ARG A 29 -7.21 -8.39 6.53
N ILE A 30 -5.98 -8.52 7.01
CA ILE A 30 -5.56 -7.93 8.28
C ILE A 30 -5.56 -6.41 8.17
N VAL A 31 -4.90 -5.85 7.14
CA VAL A 31 -4.77 -4.40 6.96
C VAL A 31 -6.13 -3.71 6.78
N GLU A 32 -7.10 -4.33 6.11
CA GLU A 32 -8.47 -3.80 5.97
C GLU A 32 -9.14 -3.53 7.34
N THR A 33 -8.77 -4.27 8.38
CA THR A 33 -9.32 -4.09 9.75
C THR A 33 -8.62 -2.99 10.55
N THR A 34 -7.60 -2.33 9.97
CA THR A 34 -6.80 -1.30 10.63
C THR A 34 -7.22 0.11 10.19
N ALA A 35 -6.61 1.13 10.80
CA ALA A 35 -6.79 2.53 10.41
C ALA A 35 -5.96 2.94 9.17
N ILE A 36 -5.30 2.00 8.49
CA ILE A 36 -4.51 2.30 7.29
C ILE A 36 -5.43 2.79 6.17
N ASP A 37 -5.05 3.91 5.56
CA ASP A 37 -5.89 4.57 4.56
C ASP A 37 -5.85 3.87 3.21
N CYS A 38 -4.71 3.27 2.84
CA CYS A 38 -4.54 2.59 1.57
C CYS A 38 -3.41 1.54 1.60
N ILE A 39 -3.52 0.60 0.67
CA ILE A 39 -2.50 -0.42 0.39
C ILE A 39 -1.80 -0.10 -0.94
N LEU A 40 -0.49 -0.35 -1.00
CA LEU A 40 0.30 -0.31 -2.23
C LEU A 40 0.76 -1.72 -2.64
N VAL A 41 0.32 -2.17 -3.81
CA VAL A 41 0.93 -3.32 -4.50
C VAL A 41 2.05 -2.78 -5.38
N GLY A 42 3.27 -2.73 -4.81
CA GLY A 42 4.45 -2.19 -5.48
C GLY A 42 5.38 -3.28 -6.02
N ASP A 43 6.27 -2.88 -6.94
CA ASP A 43 7.37 -3.69 -7.47
C ASP A 43 8.37 -4.17 -6.40
N SER A 44 8.39 -3.49 -5.25
CA SER A 44 9.07 -3.93 -4.01
C SER A 44 8.79 -5.39 -3.61
N GLY A 45 7.65 -5.97 -4.03
CA GLY A 45 7.36 -7.40 -3.86
C GLY A 45 8.41 -8.31 -4.52
N SER A 46 9.06 -7.85 -5.59
CA SER A 46 10.20 -8.54 -6.22
C SER A 46 11.33 -8.83 -5.23
N MET A 47 11.63 -7.88 -4.34
CA MET A 47 12.66 -8.07 -3.32
C MET A 47 12.12 -8.80 -2.09
N THR A 48 10.97 -8.37 -1.56
CA THR A 48 10.46 -8.83 -0.26
C THR A 48 9.76 -10.19 -0.32
N MET A 49 9.15 -10.53 -1.45
CA MET A 49 8.41 -11.79 -1.65
C MET A 49 9.19 -12.78 -2.52
N HIS A 50 9.93 -12.30 -3.52
CA HIS A 50 10.65 -13.17 -4.47
C HIS A 50 12.16 -13.24 -4.24
N GLY A 51 12.73 -12.37 -3.39
CA GLY A 51 14.13 -12.44 -2.99
C GLY A 51 15.12 -11.95 -4.04
N PHE A 52 14.68 -11.15 -5.03
CA PHE A 52 15.58 -10.51 -5.97
C PHE A 52 16.38 -9.37 -5.32
N ASP A 53 17.58 -9.09 -5.85
CA ASP A 53 18.44 -7.99 -5.36
C ASP A 53 17.92 -6.59 -5.75
N SER A 54 16.95 -6.50 -6.65
CA SER A 54 16.35 -5.24 -7.11
C SER A 54 14.90 -5.45 -7.54
N THR A 55 14.18 -4.36 -7.81
CA THR A 55 12.80 -4.42 -8.29
C THR A 55 12.67 -4.55 -9.81
N LEU A 56 13.78 -4.44 -10.58
CA LEU A 56 13.80 -4.54 -12.04
C LEU A 56 13.18 -5.84 -12.61
N PRO A 57 13.29 -7.01 -11.95
CA PRO A 57 12.66 -8.24 -12.43
C PRO A 57 11.13 -8.29 -12.26
N ALA A 58 10.49 -7.29 -11.64
CA ALA A 58 9.04 -7.26 -11.49
C ALA A 58 8.32 -7.18 -12.85
N THR A 59 7.23 -7.92 -13.00
CA THR A 59 6.42 -8.01 -14.24
C THR A 59 4.94 -7.92 -13.94
#